data_AF-A0A6G7YH92-F1
#
_entry.id   AF-A0A6G7YH92-F1
#
_cell.length_a   1.000
_cell.length_b   1.000
_cell.length_c   1.000
_cell.angle_alpha   90.00
_cell.angle_beta   90.00
_cell.angle_gamma   90.00
#
_symmetry.space_group_name_H-M   'P 1'
#
loop_
_entity.id
_entity.type
_entity.pdbx_description
1 polymer ?
#
loop_
_entity_poly.entity_id
_entity_poly.type
_entity_poly.pdbx_seq_one_letter_code
_entity_poly.pdbx_strand_id
1 'polypeptide(L)'
;MNETTTSAPDPVALARVRHLVASGTAKHVRVSAEVSQVEIAQAIGVTHAAISNWENGIRKPRGHAALRYLAVLDGLMGRAS
;
A
#
# COMPACT_ATOMS: atom_id res chain seq x y z
N MET A 1 -29.53 -12.09 -1.01
CA MET A 1 -29.27 -13.05 0.07
C MET A 1 -27.83 -13.54 -0.06
N ASN A 2 -26.83 -13.24 0.77
CA ASN A 2 -26.40 -12.05 1.50
C ASN A 2 -24.96 -12.37 1.96
N GLU A 3 -23.94 -12.24 1.10
CA GLU A 3 -22.53 -12.37 1.54
C GLU A 3 -21.61 -11.38 0.83
N THR A 4 -21.95 -10.09 0.86
CA THR A 4 -20.90 -9.06 0.88
C THR A 4 -20.30 -9.07 2.27
N THR A 5 -19.51 -10.11 2.56
CA THR A 5 -18.70 -10.18 3.77
C THR A 5 -17.71 -9.03 3.68
N THR A 6 -18.07 -7.91 4.30
CA THR A 6 -17.15 -6.88 4.76
C THR A 6 -16.30 -7.56 5.84
N SER A 7 -15.39 -8.43 5.40
CA SER A 7 -14.45 -9.09 6.29
C SER A 7 -13.58 -8.00 6.89
N ALA A 8 -13.39 -8.04 8.20
CA ALA A 8 -12.44 -7.17 8.86
C ALA A 8 -11.09 -7.22 8.13
N PRO A 9 -10.39 -6.10 7.98
CA PRO A 9 -9.12 -6.07 7.27
C PRO A 9 -8.12 -7.01 7.96
N ASP A 10 -7.52 -7.91 7.18
CA ASP A 10 -6.58 -8.92 7.68
C ASP A 10 -5.44 -8.24 8.47
N PRO A 11 -5.32 -8.51 9.79
CA PRO A 11 -4.30 -7.89 10.63
C PRO A 11 -2.88 -8.27 10.21
N VAL A 12 -2.67 -9.44 9.61
CA VAL A 12 -1.35 -9.90 9.13
C VAL A 12 -0.92 -9.05 7.93
N ALA A 13 -1.79 -8.92 6.93
CA ALA A 13 -1.55 -8.05 5.79
C ALA A 13 -1.34 -6.58 6.22
N LEU A 14 -2.12 -6.08 7.17
CA LEU A 14 -1.93 -4.74 7.72
C LEU A 14 -0.57 -4.57 8.41
N ALA A 15 -0.12 -5.55 9.18
CA ALA A 15 1.19 -5.52 9.81
C ALA A 15 2.31 -5.50 8.74
N ARG A 16 2.18 -6.32 7.69
CA ARG A 16 3.14 -6.41 6.59
C ARG A 16 3.30 -5.08 5.85
N VAL A 17 2.20 -4.46 5.39
CA VAL A 17 2.29 -3.17 4.67
C VAL A 17 2.85 -2.06 5.55
N ARG A 18 2.51 -2.05 6.85
CA ARG A 18 3.07 -1.08 7.80
C ARG A 18 4.57 -1.27 7.99
N HIS A 19 5.04 -2.52 8.04
CA HIS A 19 6.46 -2.82 8.13
C HIS A 19 7.22 -2.38 6.87
N LEU A 20 6.70 -2.67 5.68
CA LEU A 20 7.29 -2.23 4.41
C LEU A 20 7.36 -0.70 4.30
N VAL A 21 6.32 0.00 4.78
CA VAL A 21 6.30 1.45 4.81
C VAL A 21 7.31 1.99 5.83
N ALA A 22 7.30 1.47 7.06
CA ALA A 22 8.18 1.96 8.14
C ALA A 22 9.66 1.72 7.87
N SER A 23 10.01 0.65 7.16
CA SER A 23 11.38 0.34 6.74
C SER A 23 11.85 1.14 5.51
N GLY A 24 10.95 1.87 4.84
CA GLY A 24 11.24 2.55 3.58
C GLY A 24 11.22 1.63 2.35
N THR A 25 11.08 0.31 2.53
CA THR A 25 11.00 -0.66 1.42
C THR A 25 9.88 -0.33 0.44
N ALA A 26 8.70 0.10 0.91
CA ALA A 26 7.58 0.46 0.04
C ALA A 26 7.96 1.58 -0.95
N LYS A 27 8.63 2.62 -0.46
CA LYS A 27 9.14 3.73 -1.27
C LYS A 27 10.21 3.24 -2.24
N HIS A 28 11.13 2.41 -1.78
CA HIS A 28 12.20 1.85 -2.61
C HIS A 28 11.63 1.02 -3.77
N VAL A 29 10.75 0.06 -3.49
CA VAL A 29 10.06 -0.78 -4.50
C VAL A 29 9.36 0.10 -5.52
N ARG A 30 8.61 1.12 -5.08
CA ARG A 30 7.92 2.04 -5.97
C ARG A 30 8.89 2.77 -6.90
N VAL A 31 9.97 3.34 -6.35
CA VAL A 31 10.94 4.12 -7.13
C VAL A 31 11.70 3.23 -8.13
N SER A 32 12.12 2.03 -7.72
CA SER A 32 12.82 1.09 -8.59
C SER A 32 11.94 0.59 -9.74
N ALA A 33 10.62 0.61 -9.57
CA ALA A 33 9.65 0.31 -10.61
C ALA A 33 9.21 1.54 -11.44
N GLU A 34 9.82 2.71 -11.21
CA GLU A 34 9.50 3.98 -11.89
C GLU A 34 8.03 4.43 -11.75
N VAL A 35 7.35 3.98 -10.68
CA VAL A 35 5.96 4.35 -10.40
C VAL A 35 5.90 5.61 -9.53
N SER A 36 5.08 6.59 -9.89
CA SER A 36 4.89 7.80 -9.09
C SER A 36 3.94 7.57 -7.90
N GLN A 37 4.05 8.42 -6.88
CA GLN A 37 3.10 8.40 -5.76
C GLN A 37 1.65 8.70 -6.21
N VAL A 38 1.48 9.48 -7.29
CA VAL A 38 0.17 9.83 -7.86
C VAL A 38 -0.49 8.61 -8.50
N GLU A 39 0.25 7.83 -9.28
CA GLU A 39 -0.25 6.61 -9.92
C GLU A 39 -0.71 5.58 -8.88
N ILE A 40 0.08 5.37 -7.82
CA ILE A 40 -0.35 4.51 -6.70
C ILE A 40 -1.62 5.07 -6.06
N ALA A 41 -1.65 6.37 -5.75
CA ALA A 41 -2.77 7.00 -5.08
C ALA A 41 -4.08 6.82 -5.88
N GLN A 42 -4.03 7.03 -7.19
CA GLN A 42 -5.14 6.80 -8.11
C GLN A 42 -5.56 5.33 -8.13
N ALA A 43 -4.61 4.41 -8.28
CA ALA A 43 -4.88 2.98 -8.33
C ALA A 43 -5.58 2.45 -7.07
N ILE A 44 -5.24 2.99 -5.89
CA ILE A 44 -5.80 2.53 -4.62
C ILE A 44 -6.89 3.44 -4.05
N GLY A 45 -7.29 4.50 -4.77
CA GLY A 45 -8.37 5.41 -4.36
C GLY A 45 -8.07 6.22 -3.10
N VAL A 46 -6.87 6.80 -3.01
CA VAL A 46 -6.48 7.75 -1.94
C VAL A 46 -5.89 9.03 -2.55
N THR A 47 -5.59 10.02 -1.71
CA THR A 47 -4.90 11.23 -2.17
C THR A 47 -3.40 10.98 -2.30
N HIS A 48 -2.73 11.74 -3.18
CA HIS A 48 -1.26 11.77 -3.26
C HIS A 48 -0.62 12.05 -1.89
N ALA A 49 -1.20 12.97 -1.13
CA ALA A 49 -0.75 13.28 0.23
C ALA A 49 -0.85 12.09 1.19
N ALA A 50 -1.77 11.14 0.98
CA ALA A 50 -1.82 9.92 1.79
C ALA A 50 -0.59 9.04 1.55
N ILE A 51 -0.21 8.81 0.29
CA ILE A 51 0.99 8.03 -0.06
C ILE A 51 2.25 8.72 0.48
N SER A 52 2.39 10.02 0.24
CA SER A 52 3.53 10.79 0.75
C SER A 52 3.63 10.73 2.28
N ASN A 53 2.51 10.89 3.00
CA ASN A 53 2.51 10.77 4.46
C ASN A 53 2.85 9.36 4.95
N TRP A 54 2.47 8.31 4.21
CA TRP A 54 2.82 6.94 4.57
C TRP A 54 4.30 6.70 4.34
N GLU A 55 4.80 6.93 3.12
CA GLU A 55 6.20 6.67 2.75
C GLU A 55 7.21 7.50 3.55
N ASN A 56 6.81 8.66 4.07
CA ASN A 56 7.66 9.50 4.93
C ASN A 56 7.42 9.25 6.44
N GLY A 57 6.63 8.24 6.81
CA GLY A 57 6.41 7.86 8.22
C GLY A 57 5.51 8.80 9.03
N ILE A 58 4.92 9.83 8.41
CA ILE A 58 4.03 10.82 9.05
C ILE A 58 2.72 10.17 9.52
N ARG A 59 2.19 9.22 8.73
CA ARG A 59 0.98 8.46 9.06
C ARG A 59 1.16 6.99 8.77
N LYS A 60 0.43 6.14 9.49
CA LYS A 60 0.39 4.70 9.22
C LYS A 60 -0.74 4.37 8.23
N PRO A 61 -0.52 3.50 7.23
CA PRO A 61 -1.58 3.00 6.38
C PRO A 61 -2.58 2.16 7.21
N ARG A 62 -3.88 2.29 6.88
CA ARG A 62 -5.00 1.63 7.58
C ARG A 62 -6.12 1.22 6.63
N GLY A 63 -6.91 0.23 7.06
CA GLY A 63 -8.11 -0.23 6.35
C GLY A 63 -7.84 -0.78 4.95
N HIS A 64 -8.87 -0.81 4.11
CA HIS A 64 -8.81 -1.40 2.77
C HIS A 64 -7.78 -0.72 1.83
N ALA A 65 -7.55 0.59 1.98
CA ALA A 65 -6.55 1.28 1.16
C ALA A 65 -5.12 0.78 1.45
N ALA A 66 -4.82 0.42 2.70
CA ALA A 66 -3.54 -0.19 3.06
C ALA A 66 -3.35 -1.56 2.40
N LEU A 67 -4.41 -2.37 2.34
CA LEU A 67 -4.39 -3.68 1.69
C LEU A 67 -4.22 -3.55 0.18
N ARG A 68 -4.89 -2.57 -0.45
CA ARG A 68 -4.67 -2.27 -1.87
C ARG A 68 -3.24 -1.81 -2.14
N TYR A 69 -2.66 -0.99 -1.25
CA TYR A 69 -1.27 -0.59 -1.39
C TYR A 69 -0.31 -1.80 -1.29
N LEU A 70 -0.58 -2.73 -0.36
CA LEU A 70 0.18 -3.98 -0.27
C LEU A 70 0.13 -4.78 -1.57
N ALA A 71 -1.06 -4.94 -2.15
CA ALA A 71 -1.23 -5.67 -3.40
C ALA A 71 -0.47 -5.03 -4.58
N VAL A 72 -0.43 -3.69 -4.64
CA VAL A 72 0.41 -2.98 -5.62
C VAL A 72 1.89 -3.31 -5.38
N LEU A 73 2.38 -3.22 -4.15
CA LEU A 73 3.78 -3.52 -3.83
C LEU A 73 4.17 -4.96 -4.18
N ASP A 74 3.31 -5.94 -3.88
CA ASP A 74 3.54 -7.34 -4.25
C ASP A 74 3.62 -7.53 -5.76
N GLY A 75 2.73 -6.87 -6.51
CA GLY A 75 2.75 -6.89 -7.97
C GLY A 75 3.97 -6.20 -8.59
N LEU A 76 4.60 -5.25 -7.88
CA LEU A 76 5.85 -4.63 -8.32
C LEU A 76 7.07 -5.50 -7.97
N MET A 77 7.10 -6.08 -6.77
CA MET A 77 8.18 -6.99 -6.34
C MET A 77 8.23 -8.27 -7.18
N GLY A 78 7.08 -8.81 -7.58
CA GLY A 78 7.01 -10.00 -8.43
C GLY A 78 7.36 -9.75 -9.92
N ARG A 79 7.38 -8.49 -10.37
CA ARG A 79 7.80 -8.13 -11.74
C ARG A 79 9.28 -7.73 -11.84
N ALA A 80 9.97 -7.62 -10.71
CA ALA A 80 11.38 -7.24 -10.64
C ALA A 80 12.34 -8.44 -10.77
N SER A 81 11.93 -9.49 -11.49
CA SER A 81 12.73 -10.70 -11.77
C SER A 81 12.97 -10.87 -13.26
#